data_AF-A0A2U3QXA3-F1
#
_entry.id   AF-A0A2U3QXA3-F1
#
_cell.length_a   1.000
_cell.length_b   1.000
_cell.length_c   1.000
_cell.angle_alpha   90.00
_cell.angle_beta   90.00
_cell.angle_gamma   90.00
#
_symmetry.space_group_name_H-M   'P 1'
#
loop_
_entity.id
_entity.type
_entity.pdbx_description
1 polymer ?
#
loop_
_entity_poly.entity_id
_entity_poly.type
_entity_poly.pdbx_seq_one_letter_code
_entity_poly.pdbx_strand_id
1 'polypeptide(L)'
;MVALLASIVGFISSVVPEILKLIKDKNERQHTMDMLDKKAYLAHWLQESSLKKMEFAKDLAEHTAIIYTTYKTGIVWIDAINGTVRPILAYSFFFMYAIIKIIQYKSLTIQSTIYITEFINILWTSDDQAIFAGIISFYFGQRTFSKLRHKSGLQQQHQKITFKSKNKSGSKLK
;
A
#
# COMPACT_ATOMS: atom_id res chain seq x y z
N MET A 1 -65.40 -43.48 -24.94
CA MET A 1 -64.15 -44.01 -24.36
C MET A 1 -62.97 -43.05 -24.57
N VAL A 2 -62.73 -42.51 -25.78
CA VAL A 2 -61.62 -41.56 -26.06
C VAL A 2 -61.68 -40.24 -25.26
N ALA A 3 -62.87 -39.71 -24.99
CA ALA A 3 -63.04 -38.46 -24.23
C ALA A 3 -62.57 -38.54 -22.75
N LEU A 4 -62.64 -39.72 -22.13
CA LEU A 4 -62.28 -39.94 -20.73
C LEU A 4 -60.75 -40.03 -20.58
N LEU A 5 -60.07 -40.61 -21.58
CA LEU A 5 -58.61 -40.60 -21.68
C LEU A 5 -58.08 -39.18 -22.00
N ALA A 6 -58.77 -38.44 -22.87
CA ALA A 6 -58.41 -37.05 -23.19
C ALA A 6 -58.52 -36.11 -21.99
N SER A 7 -59.54 -36.27 -21.13
CA SER A 7 -59.70 -35.44 -19.94
C SER A 7 -58.64 -35.72 -18.87
N ILE A 8 -58.22 -36.99 -18.71
CA ILE A 8 -57.14 -37.37 -17.78
C ILE A 8 -55.79 -36.83 -18.27
N VAL A 9 -55.51 -36.91 -19.57
CA VAL A 9 -54.26 -36.37 -20.15
C VAL A 9 -54.22 -34.84 -20.05
N GLY A 10 -55.36 -34.15 -20.28
CA GLY A 10 -55.48 -32.71 -20.06
C GLY A 10 -55.24 -32.30 -18.59
N PHE A 11 -55.74 -33.11 -17.65
CA PHE A 11 -55.54 -32.88 -16.22
C PHE A 11 -54.08 -33.09 -15.79
N ILE A 12 -53.41 -34.14 -16.27
CA ILE A 12 -51.98 -34.38 -15.96
C ILE A 12 -51.10 -33.28 -16.58
N SER A 13 -51.42 -32.83 -17.80
CA SER A 13 -50.72 -31.72 -18.47
C SER A 13 -50.81 -30.40 -17.68
N SER A 14 -51.89 -30.20 -16.93
CA SER A 14 -52.08 -29.02 -16.06
C SER A 14 -51.21 -29.04 -14.79
N VAL A 15 -50.79 -30.20 -14.30
CA VAL A 15 -50.04 -30.33 -13.02
C VAL A 15 -48.53 -30.21 -13.23
N VAL A 16 -48.02 -30.62 -14.39
CA VAL A 16 -46.61 -30.50 -14.79
C VAL A 16 -46.06 -29.06 -14.66
N PRO A 17 -46.72 -28.00 -15.19
CA PRO A 17 -46.20 -26.64 -15.06
C PRO A 17 -46.15 -26.15 -13.60
N GLU A 18 -47.02 -26.63 -12.73
CA GLU A 18 -47.07 -26.22 -11.33
C GLU A 18 -45.92 -26.83 -10.50
N ILE A 19 -45.56 -28.08 -10.77
CA ILE A 19 -44.39 -28.74 -10.15
C ILE A 19 -43.09 -28.06 -10.59
N LEU A 20 -42.98 -27.71 -11.88
CA LEU A 20 -41.80 -27.00 -12.40
C LEU A 20 -41.63 -25.61 -11.76
N LYS A 21 -42.72 -24.88 -11.53
CA LYS A 21 -42.69 -23.58 -10.82
C LYS A 21 -42.15 -23.74 -9.39
N LEU A 22 -42.61 -24.74 -8.63
CA LEU A 22 -42.16 -24.96 -7.26
C LEU A 22 -40.67 -25.28 -7.16
N ILE A 23 -40.14 -26.07 -8.10
CA ILE A 23 -38.70 -26.37 -8.18
C ILE A 23 -37.91 -25.11 -8.55
N LYS A 24 -38.41 -24.32 -9.51
CA LYS A 24 -37.78 -23.07 -9.94
C LYS A 24 -37.74 -22.04 -8.81
N ASP A 25 -38.85 -21.84 -8.09
CA ASP A 25 -38.94 -20.94 -6.93
C ASP A 25 -37.95 -21.33 -5.84
N LYS A 26 -37.77 -22.63 -5.59
CA LYS A 26 -36.78 -23.12 -4.62
C LYS A 26 -35.36 -22.81 -5.05
N ASN A 27 -35.02 -22.99 -6.33
CA ASN A 27 -33.70 -22.68 -6.87
C ASN A 27 -33.42 -21.16 -6.85
N GLU A 28 -34.40 -20.32 -7.19
CA GLU A 28 -34.27 -18.86 -7.15
C GLU A 28 -34.07 -18.33 -5.73
N ARG A 29 -34.78 -18.89 -4.74
CA ARG A 29 -34.56 -18.56 -3.33
C ARG A 29 -33.15 -18.92 -2.88
N GLN A 30 -32.67 -20.13 -3.20
CA GLN A 30 -31.30 -20.53 -2.87
C GLN A 30 -30.26 -19.61 -3.51
N HIS A 31 -30.45 -19.23 -4.78
CA HIS A 31 -29.56 -18.30 -5.46
C HIS A 31 -29.58 -16.89 -4.83
N THR A 32 -30.75 -16.42 -4.40
CA THR A 32 -30.89 -15.11 -3.73
C THR A 32 -30.14 -15.10 -2.41
N MET A 33 -30.25 -16.17 -1.62
CA MET A 33 -29.52 -16.29 -0.36
C MET A 33 -27.99 -16.32 -0.59
N ASP A 34 -27.51 -17.07 -1.57
CA ASP A 34 -26.07 -17.08 -1.92
C ASP A 34 -25.58 -15.70 -2.40
N MET A 35 -26.41 -14.94 -3.13
CA MET A 35 -26.08 -13.55 -3.50
C MET A 35 -25.99 -12.65 -2.26
N LEU A 36 -26.93 -12.76 -1.33
CA LEU A 36 -26.95 -11.98 -0.09
C LEU A 36 -25.72 -12.29 0.77
N ASP A 37 -25.35 -13.55 0.91
CA ASP A 37 -24.15 -13.98 1.64
C ASP A 37 -22.87 -13.40 1.02
N LYS A 38 -22.75 -13.43 -0.31
CA LYS A 38 -21.61 -12.81 -1.03
C LYS A 38 -21.54 -11.31 -0.78
N LYS A 39 -22.67 -10.60 -0.79
CA LYS A 39 -22.73 -9.16 -0.49
C LYS A 39 -22.34 -8.87 0.95
N ALA A 40 -22.84 -9.66 1.91
CA ALA A 40 -22.48 -9.53 3.32
C ALA A 40 -20.97 -9.78 3.54
N TYR A 41 -20.40 -10.80 2.89
CA TYR A 41 -18.98 -11.09 2.94
C TYR A 41 -18.13 -9.93 2.38
N LEU A 42 -18.52 -9.36 1.24
CA LEU A 42 -17.83 -8.21 0.65
C LEU A 42 -17.91 -6.97 1.55
N ALA A 43 -19.07 -6.70 2.15
CA ALA A 43 -19.26 -5.59 3.08
C ALA A 43 -18.37 -5.75 4.33
N HIS A 44 -18.33 -6.96 4.91
CA HIS A 44 -17.44 -7.26 6.02
C HIS A 44 -15.96 -7.09 5.65
N TRP A 45 -15.53 -7.62 4.50
CA TRP A 45 -14.16 -7.47 4.04
C TRP A 45 -13.79 -6.00 3.82
N LEU A 46 -14.70 -5.20 3.25
CA LEU A 46 -14.50 -3.77 3.06
C LEU A 46 -14.35 -3.04 4.40
N GLN A 47 -15.20 -3.37 5.38
CA GLN A 47 -15.14 -2.79 6.73
C GLN A 47 -13.82 -3.14 7.43
N GLU A 48 -13.42 -4.42 7.43
CA GLU A 48 -12.14 -4.87 8.01
C GLU A 48 -10.94 -4.19 7.32
N SER A 49 -10.99 -4.05 5.99
CA SER A 49 -9.96 -3.36 5.24
C SER A 49 -9.88 -1.86 5.58
N SER A 50 -11.03 -1.22 5.83
CA SER A 50 -11.11 0.19 6.19
C SER A 50 -10.59 0.44 7.60
N LEU A 51 -10.90 -0.45 8.55
CA LEU A 51 -10.36 -0.40 9.91
C LEU A 51 -8.83 -0.52 9.92
N LYS A 52 -8.27 -1.49 9.19
CA LYS A 52 -6.81 -1.62 9.06
C LYS A 52 -6.14 -0.41 8.42
N LYS A 53 -6.78 0.20 7.42
CA LYS A 53 -6.29 1.45 6.82
C LYS A 53 -6.32 2.60 7.83
N MET A 54 -7.37 2.71 8.64
CA MET A 54 -7.50 3.73 9.67
C MET A 54 -6.48 3.54 10.79
N GLU A 55 -6.26 2.30 11.24
CA GLU A 55 -5.25 1.94 12.23
C GLU A 55 -3.84 2.27 11.71
N PHE A 56 -3.52 1.89 10.48
CA PHE A 56 -2.23 2.25 9.86
C PHE A 56 -2.08 3.76 9.64
N ALA A 57 -3.16 4.46 9.28
CA ALA A 57 -3.16 5.91 9.16
C ALA A 57 -2.96 6.58 10.52
N LYS A 58 -3.53 6.02 11.59
CA LYS A 58 -3.34 6.47 12.98
C LYS A 58 -1.91 6.21 13.45
N ASP A 59 -1.35 5.03 13.23
CA ASP A 59 0.04 4.70 13.54
C ASP A 59 1.02 5.61 12.78
N LEU A 60 0.73 5.89 11.51
CA LEU A 60 1.47 6.89 10.74
C LEU A 60 1.29 8.28 11.32
N ALA A 61 0.07 8.67 11.72
CA ALA A 61 -0.21 9.96 12.32
C ALA A 61 0.52 10.11 13.67
N GLU A 62 0.51 9.10 14.52
CA GLU A 62 1.22 9.05 15.80
C GLU A 62 2.74 9.11 15.59
N HIS A 63 3.28 8.29 14.67
CA HIS A 63 4.70 8.38 14.31
C HIS A 63 5.06 9.75 13.71
N THR A 64 4.20 10.35 12.90
CA THR A 64 4.43 11.71 12.40
C THR A 64 4.24 12.76 13.48
N ALA A 65 3.35 12.58 14.45
CA ALA A 65 3.11 13.52 15.54
C ALA A 65 4.23 13.49 16.58
N ILE A 66 4.83 12.32 16.81
CA ILE A 66 6.00 12.15 17.69
C ILE A 66 7.26 12.74 17.03
N ILE A 67 7.41 12.64 15.71
CA ILE A 67 8.56 13.21 14.97
C ILE A 67 8.34 14.70 14.65
N TYR A 68 7.09 15.14 14.48
CA TYR A 68 6.69 16.49 14.12
C TYR A 68 5.54 16.92 15.02
N THR A 69 5.86 17.53 16.16
CA THR A 69 4.88 18.30 16.94
C THR A 69 4.47 19.53 16.12
N THR A 70 3.61 19.36 15.13
CA THR A 70 2.93 20.46 14.45
C THR A 70 1.59 19.95 13.97
N TYR A 71 0.55 20.44 14.65
CA TYR A 71 -0.83 20.36 14.25
C TYR A 71 -0.99 20.45 12.72
N LYS A 72 -1.70 19.49 12.14
CA LYS A 72 -2.27 19.63 10.79
C LYS A 72 -3.31 20.75 10.87
N THR A 73 -2.90 21.99 10.62
CA THR A 73 -3.75 23.19 10.71
C THR A 73 -4.81 23.25 9.60
N GLY A 74 -4.79 22.33 8.62
CA GLY A 74 -5.70 22.34 7.48
C GLY A 74 -5.35 23.39 6.43
N ILE A 75 -4.21 24.07 6.59
CA ILE A 75 -3.81 25.18 5.74
C ILE A 75 -2.65 24.73 4.83
N VAL A 76 -2.93 24.68 3.52
CA VAL A 76 -2.04 24.11 2.47
C VAL A 76 -0.65 24.75 2.45
N TRP A 77 -0.52 26.04 2.78
CA TRP A 77 0.78 26.74 2.74
C TRP A 77 1.71 26.35 3.88
N ILE A 78 1.19 26.08 5.09
CA ILE A 78 2.01 25.59 6.22
C ILE A 78 2.44 24.14 5.97
N ASP A 79 1.55 23.31 5.43
CA ASP A 79 1.90 21.93 5.05
C ASP A 79 2.92 21.89 3.91
N ALA A 80 2.88 22.86 2.99
CA ALA A 80 3.91 23.01 1.96
C ALA A 80 5.27 23.40 2.54
N ILE A 81 5.32 24.34 3.50
CA ILE A 81 6.56 24.74 4.20
C ILE A 81 7.15 23.55 4.99
N ASN A 82 6.33 22.79 5.69
CA ASN A 82 6.80 21.58 6.37
C ASN A 82 7.35 20.54 5.38
N GLY A 83 6.76 20.46 4.19
CA GLY A 83 7.28 19.64 3.09
C GLY A 83 8.67 20.07 2.59
N THR A 84 9.04 21.35 2.75
CA THR A 84 10.33 21.88 2.31
C THR A 84 11.44 21.81 3.36
N VAL A 85 11.13 21.65 4.65
CA VAL A 85 12.14 21.56 5.73
C VAL A 85 13.20 20.50 5.44
N ARG A 86 12.80 19.33 4.92
CA ARG A 86 13.75 18.26 4.53
C ARG A 86 14.70 18.69 3.39
N PRO A 87 14.20 19.17 2.23
CA PRO A 87 15.05 19.78 1.20
C PRO A 87 15.96 20.89 1.72
N ILE A 88 15.43 21.82 2.54
CA ILE A 88 16.22 22.92 3.10
C ILE A 88 17.39 22.38 3.92
N LEU A 89 17.15 21.44 4.84
CA LEU A 89 18.22 20.89 5.67
C LEU A 89 19.27 20.16 4.84
N ALA A 90 18.84 19.35 3.86
CA ALA A 90 19.76 18.63 2.98
C ALA A 90 20.63 19.59 2.16
N TYR A 91 20.04 20.64 1.58
CA TYR A 91 20.79 21.64 0.83
C TYR A 91 21.69 22.50 1.72
N SER A 92 21.26 22.84 2.94
CA SER A 92 22.10 23.58 3.89
C SER A 92 23.34 22.79 4.30
N PHE A 93 23.20 21.50 4.61
CA PHE A 93 24.36 20.65 4.92
C PHE A 93 25.27 20.46 3.71
N PHE A 94 24.70 20.26 2.52
CA PHE A 94 25.47 20.15 1.29
C PHE A 94 26.24 21.45 0.97
N PHE A 95 25.59 22.60 1.12
CA PHE A 95 26.19 23.91 0.88
C PHE A 95 27.28 24.23 1.89
N MET A 96 27.05 23.95 3.17
CA MET A 96 28.06 24.08 4.22
C MET A 96 29.27 23.19 3.94
N TYR A 97 29.04 21.94 3.54
CA TYR A 97 30.10 21.01 3.15
C TYR A 97 30.89 21.53 1.93
N ALA A 98 30.21 22.05 0.91
CA ALA A 98 30.84 22.64 -0.27
C ALA A 98 31.72 23.85 0.10
N ILE A 99 31.25 24.74 0.97
CA ILE A 99 32.03 25.89 1.45
C ILE A 99 33.30 25.42 2.19
N ILE A 100 33.18 24.46 3.10
CA ILE A 100 34.33 23.93 3.84
C ILE A 100 35.36 23.34 2.87
N LYS A 101 34.91 22.59 1.85
CA LYS A 101 35.80 22.03 0.82
C LYS A 101 36.49 23.10 -0.03
N ILE A 102 35.79 24.20 -0.35
CA ILE A 102 36.40 25.35 -1.05
C ILE A 102 37.47 26.02 -0.17
N ILE A 103 37.21 26.21 1.12
CA ILE A 103 38.17 26.80 2.06
C ILE A 103 39.39 25.88 2.21
N GLN A 104 39.16 24.57 2.35
CA GLN A 104 40.22 23.56 2.42
C GLN A 104 41.09 23.60 1.16
N TYR A 105 40.48 23.58 -0.02
CA TYR A 105 41.19 23.69 -1.30
C TYR A 105 42.05 24.96 -1.38
N LYS A 106 41.50 26.12 -0.99
CA LYS A 106 42.26 27.38 -0.97
C LYS A 106 43.44 27.33 0.00
N SER A 107 43.25 26.80 1.20
CA SER A 107 44.33 26.69 2.20
C SER A 107 45.49 25.83 1.70
N LEU A 108 45.21 24.69 1.06
CA LEU A 108 46.24 23.81 0.52
C LEU A 108 46.96 24.42 -0.70
N THR A 109 46.22 25.15 -1.56
CA THR A 109 46.80 25.84 -2.73
C THR A 109 47.73 26.98 -2.33
N ILE A 110 47.44 27.67 -1.21
CA ILE A 110 48.27 28.76 -0.69
C ILE A 110 49.58 28.22 -0.06
N GLN A 111 49.52 27.06 0.59
CA GLN A 111 50.66 26.51 1.32
C GLN A 111 51.62 25.68 0.46
N SER A 112 51.17 25.20 -0.71
CA SER A 112 51.93 24.20 -1.46
C SER A 112 51.54 24.14 -2.94
N THR A 113 52.55 24.05 -3.81
CA THR A 113 52.38 23.93 -5.27
C THR A 113 52.13 22.46 -5.64
N ILE A 114 51.00 21.93 -5.20
CA ILE A 114 50.61 20.53 -5.43
C ILE A 114 49.91 20.42 -6.79
N TYR A 115 50.11 19.31 -7.51
CA TYR A 115 49.38 19.04 -8.74
C TYR A 115 47.91 18.67 -8.45
N ILE A 116 46.98 19.08 -9.30
CA ILE A 116 45.51 18.84 -9.15
C ILE A 116 45.17 17.36 -8.88
N THR A 117 45.97 16.42 -9.40
CA THR A 117 45.77 14.98 -9.22
C THR A 117 46.02 14.51 -7.80
N GLU A 118 46.96 15.12 -7.06
CA GLU A 118 47.23 14.78 -5.66
C GLU A 118 46.20 15.44 -4.72
N PHE A 119 45.70 16.62 -5.09
CA PHE A 119 44.64 17.31 -4.36
C PHE A 119 43.39 16.46 -4.17
N ILE A 120 42.96 15.71 -5.20
CA ILE A 120 41.75 14.89 -5.15
C ILE A 120 41.88 13.80 -4.08
N ASN A 121 43.02 13.13 -3.98
CA ASN A 121 43.24 12.07 -2.99
C ASN A 121 43.33 12.63 -1.56
N ILE A 122 43.77 13.88 -1.39
CA ILE A 122 43.87 14.54 -0.09
C ILE A 122 42.51 15.12 0.34
N LEU A 123 41.73 15.69 -0.59
CA LEU A 123 40.43 16.30 -0.30
C LEU A 123 39.28 15.30 -0.25
N TRP A 124 39.41 14.13 -0.88
CA TRP A 124 38.35 13.12 -0.99
C TRP A 124 38.69 11.87 -0.19
N THR A 125 38.45 11.95 1.11
CA THR A 125 38.75 10.87 2.06
C THR A 125 37.58 9.88 2.21
N SER A 126 37.82 8.77 2.91
CA SER A 126 36.74 7.83 3.28
C SER A 126 35.65 8.48 4.13
N ASP A 127 36.03 9.44 4.98
CA ASP A 127 35.10 10.15 5.86
C ASP A 127 34.19 11.08 5.05
N ASP A 128 34.74 11.74 4.02
CA ASP A 128 33.98 12.55 3.06
C ASP A 128 32.96 11.72 2.27
N GLN A 129 33.34 10.51 1.87
CA GLN A 129 32.43 9.57 1.22
C GLN A 129 31.30 9.14 2.16
N ALA A 130 31.62 8.87 3.44
CA ALA A 130 30.62 8.52 4.45
C ALA A 130 29.64 9.67 4.71
N ILE A 131 30.13 10.91 4.82
CA ILE A 131 29.30 12.11 4.98
C ILE A 131 28.40 12.30 3.75
N PHE A 132 28.95 12.19 2.55
CA PHE A 132 28.20 12.31 1.30
C PHE A 132 27.12 11.23 1.15
N ALA A 133 27.46 9.98 1.46
CA ALA A 133 26.51 8.87 1.51
C ALA A 133 25.41 9.10 2.56
N GLY A 134 25.77 9.66 3.72
CA GLY A 134 24.85 10.05 4.78
C GLY A 134 23.84 11.12 4.32
N ILE A 135 24.31 12.17 3.63
CA ILE A 135 23.46 13.24 3.07
C ILE A 135 22.50 12.67 2.02
N ILE A 136 22.99 11.84 1.10
CA ILE A 136 22.16 11.17 0.08
C ILE A 136 21.12 10.25 0.74
N SER A 137 21.54 9.45 1.71
CA SER A 137 20.66 8.54 2.47
C SER A 137 19.60 9.32 3.25
N PHE A 138 19.94 10.47 3.82
CA PHE A 138 18.98 11.35 4.49
C PHE A 138 17.94 11.93 3.53
N TYR A 139 18.37 12.36 2.33
CA TYR A 139 17.48 12.93 1.31
C TYR A 139 16.54 11.87 0.69
N PHE A 140 17.07 10.68 0.35
CA PHE A 140 16.32 9.63 -0.34
C PHE A 140 15.73 8.55 0.56
N GLY A 141 16.28 8.32 1.75
CA GLY A 141 15.96 7.19 2.62
C GLY A 141 14.47 7.09 2.93
N GLN A 142 13.82 8.21 3.26
CA GLN A 142 12.39 8.18 3.58
C GLN A 142 11.46 7.96 2.38
N ARG A 143 11.90 8.30 1.15
CA ARG A 143 11.13 8.00 -0.08
C ARG A 143 11.20 6.52 -0.45
N THR A 144 12.29 5.85 -0.11
CA THR A 144 12.47 4.39 -0.36
C THR A 144 11.70 3.56 0.66
N PHE A 145 11.68 3.94 1.94
CA PHE A 145 10.93 3.23 2.98
C PHE A 145 9.41 3.26 2.77
N SER A 146 8.83 4.34 2.21
CA SER A 146 7.38 4.38 1.95
C SER A 146 6.94 3.39 0.86
N LYS A 147 7.77 3.18 -0.16
CA LYS A 147 7.50 2.25 -1.28
C LYS A 147 7.68 0.79 -0.87
N LEU A 148 8.66 0.48 -0.04
CA LEU A 148 8.90 -0.89 0.46
C LEU A 148 7.76 -1.35 1.38
N ARG A 149 7.21 -0.45 2.21
CA ARG A 149 6.07 -0.74 3.09
C ARG A 149 4.76 -0.99 2.34
N HIS A 150 4.56 -0.35 1.18
CA HIS A 150 3.40 -0.61 0.32
C HIS A 150 3.48 -1.98 -0.37
N LYS A 151 4.69 -2.38 -0.80
CA LYS A 151 4.92 -3.65 -1.50
C LYS A 151 4.81 -4.87 -0.57
N SER A 152 5.25 -4.76 0.69
CA SER A 152 5.17 -5.86 1.67
C SER A 152 3.72 -6.16 2.11
N GLY A 153 2.85 -5.16 2.21
CA GLY A 153 1.42 -5.36 2.52
C GLY A 153 0.65 -6.11 1.42
N LEU A 154 0.97 -5.85 0.14
CA LEU A 154 0.35 -6.52 -1.01
C LEU A 154 0.77 -8.00 -1.12
N GLN A 155 2.01 -8.33 -0.74
CA GLN A 155 2.51 -9.71 -0.74
C GLN A 155 1.86 -10.56 0.37
N GLN A 156 1.64 -9.98 1.56
CA GLN A 156 0.94 -10.68 2.65
C GLN A 156 -0.54 -10.94 2.32
N GLN A 157 -1.20 -10.02 1.61
CA GLN A 157 -2.58 -10.24 1.15
C GLN A 157 -2.66 -11.35 0.09
N HIS A 158 -1.76 -11.36 -0.90
CA HIS A 158 -1.72 -12.44 -1.89
C HIS A 158 -1.54 -13.82 -1.24
N GLN A 159 -0.62 -13.93 -0.28
CA GLN A 159 -0.34 -15.20 0.40
C GLN A 159 -1.56 -15.71 1.20
N LYS A 160 -2.27 -14.82 1.91
CA LYS A 160 -3.52 -15.16 2.62
C LYS A 160 -4.65 -15.61 1.69
N ILE A 161 -4.79 -14.98 0.50
CA ILE A 161 -5.82 -15.36 -0.47
C ILE A 161 -5.54 -16.74 -1.06
N THR A 162 -4.27 -17.04 -1.40
CA THR A 162 -3.88 -18.39 -1.86
C THR A 162 -4.06 -19.47 -0.78
N PHE A 163 -3.77 -19.16 0.48
CA PHE A 163 -3.91 -20.13 1.57
C PHE A 163 -5.40 -20.43 1.88
N LYS A 164 -6.26 -19.40 1.87
CA LYS A 164 -7.71 -19.55 2.07
C LYS A 164 -8.39 -20.30 0.92
N SER A 165 -7.92 -20.12 -0.31
CA SER A 165 -8.38 -20.88 -1.48
C SER A 165 -8.07 -22.38 -1.37
N LYS A 166 -6.83 -22.72 -1.01
CA LYS A 166 -6.37 -24.12 -0.89
C LYS A 166 -7.11 -24.88 0.22
N ASN A 167 -7.36 -24.24 1.35
CA ASN A 167 -8.07 -24.88 2.47
C ASN A 167 -9.58 -25.09 2.20
N LYS A 168 -10.21 -24.17 1.44
CA LYS A 168 -11.63 -24.31 1.05
C LYS A 168 -11.85 -25.39 -0.02
N SER A 169 -10.84 -25.72 -0.82
CA SER A 169 -10.90 -26.80 -1.81
C SER A 169 -10.64 -28.19 -1.19
N GLY A 170 -9.82 -28.29 -0.13
CA GLY A 170 -9.55 -29.54 0.58
C GLY A 170 -10.71 -30.02 1.47
N SER A 171 -11.57 -29.11 1.93
CA SER A 171 -12.74 -29.47 2.77
C SER A 171 -13.95 -30.00 1.96
N LYS A 172 -13.91 -29.97 0.63
CA LYS A 172 -14.97 -30.53 -0.25
C LYS A 172 -14.67 -31.94 -0.76
N LEU A 173 -13.56 -32.56 -0.34
CA LEU A 173 -13.11 -33.89 -0.79
C LEU A 173 -13.07 -34.93 0.35
N LYS A 174 -13.76 -34.69 1.45
CA LYS A 174 -14.04 -35.70 2.48
C LYS A 174 -15.51 -35.77 2.79
#